data_AF-A0A0D0IS53-F1
#
_entry.id   AF-A0A0D0IS53-F1
#
_cell.length_a   1.000
_cell.length_b   1.000
_cell.length_c   1.000
_cell.angle_alpha   90.00
_cell.angle_beta   90.00
_cell.angle_gamma   90.00
#
_symmetry.space_group_name_H-M   'P 1'
#
loop_
_entity.id
_entity.type
_entity.pdbx_description
1 polymer ?
#
loop_
_entity_poly.entity_id
_entity_poly.type
_entity_poly.pdbx_seq_one_letter_code
_entity_poly.pdbx_strand_id
1 'polypeptide(L)'
;MARRIIHVEPTDEQWATIDYIYAGYTPFLAQITDENGEPNGSLYAELIIDDHTVRLYTIAPDGEFTYEELEGLNQGWTKYDEDGNEVEREEEDADE
;
A
#
# COMPACT_ATOMS: atom_id res chain seq x y z
N MET A 1 -21.66 11.16 20.30
CA MET A 1 -21.08 9.82 19.99
C MET A 1 -19.60 9.89 20.32
N ALA A 2 -19.10 9.06 21.22
CA ALA A 2 -17.67 9.01 21.51
C ALA A 2 -16.98 8.29 20.36
N ARG A 3 -16.07 8.98 19.65
CA ARG A 3 -15.19 8.32 18.67
C ARG A 3 -14.13 7.56 19.46
N ARG A 4 -14.16 6.23 19.42
CA ARG A 4 -13.11 5.40 20.00
C ARG A 4 -11.92 5.49 19.05
N ILE A 5 -10.81 6.03 19.53
CA ILE A 5 -9.54 5.95 18.79
C ILE A 5 -9.05 4.51 18.96
N ILE A 6 -9.06 3.73 17.89
CA ILE A 6 -8.48 2.39 17.85
C ILE A 6 -7.05 2.56 17.38
N HIS A 7 -6.09 2.34 18.27
CA HIS A 7 -4.68 2.26 17.92
C HIS A 7 -4.38 0.79 17.61
N VAL A 8 -3.90 0.52 16.39
CA VAL A 8 -3.42 -0.81 15.98
C VAL A 8 -1.95 -0.61 15.69
N GLU A 9 -1.11 -1.23 16.52
CA GLU A 9 0.31 -1.31 16.28
C GLU A 9 0.55 -2.33 15.15
N PRO A 10 1.44 -2.05 14.18
CA PRO A 10 1.84 -3.06 13.20
C PRO A 10 2.41 -4.31 13.88
N THR A 11 2.18 -5.48 13.29
CA THR A 11 2.76 -6.75 13.75
C THR A 11 4.28 -6.78 13.50
N ASP A 12 4.98 -7.73 14.12
CA ASP A 12 6.42 -7.92 13.90
C ASP A 12 6.71 -8.25 12.42
N GLU A 13 5.84 -9.03 11.78
CA GLU A 13 5.92 -9.37 10.36
C GLU A 13 5.69 -8.14 9.47
N GLN A 14 4.71 -7.29 9.79
CA GLN A 14 4.49 -6.03 9.09
C GLN A 14 5.70 -5.09 9.23
N TRP A 15 6.30 -5.01 10.43
CA TRP A 15 7.52 -4.24 10.62
C TRP A 15 8.69 -4.77 9.80
N ALA A 16 8.87 -6.08 9.71
CA ALA A 16 9.90 -6.68 8.87
C ALA A 16 9.71 -6.32 7.38
N THR A 17 8.47 -6.36 6.89
CA THR A 17 8.14 -5.96 5.52
C THR A 17 8.36 -4.47 5.30
N ILE A 18 7.99 -3.61 6.24
CA ILE A 18 8.24 -2.16 6.18
C ILE A 18 9.75 -1.89 6.14
N ASP A 19 10.54 -2.54 7.00
CA ASP A 19 11.99 -2.38 7.03
C ASP A 19 12.63 -2.84 5.72
N TYR A 20 12.11 -3.92 5.12
CA TYR A 20 12.53 -4.39 3.81
C TYR A 20 12.24 -3.37 2.70
N ILE A 21 11.01 -2.83 2.64
CA ILE A 21 10.57 -1.88 1.59
C ILE A 21 11.33 -0.56 1.70
N TYR A 22 11.47 0.00 2.90
CA TYR A 22 11.98 1.34 3.11
C TYR A 22 13.47 1.39 3.46
N ALA A 23 14.13 0.27 3.73
CA ALA A 23 15.57 0.18 4.01
C ALA A 23 16.08 1.24 5.01
N GLY A 24 15.25 1.60 6.01
CA GLY A 24 15.57 2.59 7.05
C GLY A 24 15.06 4.02 6.80
N TYR A 25 14.32 4.30 5.73
CA TYR A 25 13.54 5.55 5.59
C TYR A 25 12.28 5.53 6.46
N THR A 26 11.79 6.71 6.84
CA THR A 26 10.53 6.84 7.58
C THR A 26 9.34 6.69 6.61
N PRO A 27 8.54 5.62 6.71
CA PRO A 27 7.38 5.43 5.84
C PRO A 27 6.21 6.34 6.26
N PHE A 28 5.37 6.69 5.29
CA PHE A 28 3.98 7.03 5.59
C PHE A 28 3.18 5.74 5.71
N LEU A 29 2.49 5.54 6.84
CA LEU A 29 1.67 4.38 7.12
C LEU A 29 0.25 4.80 7.48
N ALA A 30 -0.74 4.11 6.92
CA ALA A 30 -2.14 4.26 7.28
C ALA A 30 -2.79 2.89 7.49
N GLN A 31 -3.72 2.80 8.43
CA GLN A 31 -4.51 1.58 8.60
C GLN A 31 -5.62 1.52 7.55
N ILE A 32 -5.84 0.33 7.01
CA ILE A 32 -6.96 0.05 6.14
C ILE A 32 -8.17 -0.29 7.02
N THR A 33 -9.30 0.33 6.70
CA THR A 33 -10.57 0.05 7.38
C THR A 33 -11.51 -0.75 6.49
N ASP A 34 -12.36 -1.55 7.10
CA ASP A 34 -13.47 -2.22 6.44
C ASP A 34 -14.60 -1.24 6.05
N GLU A 35 -15.69 -1.77 5.48
CA GLU A 35 -16.88 -1.00 5.07
C GLU A 35 -17.57 -0.25 6.24
N ASN A 36 -17.29 -0.65 7.48
CA ASN A 36 -17.85 -0.04 8.69
C ASN A 36 -16.89 1.00 9.31
N GLY A 37 -15.70 1.17 8.74
CA GLY A 37 -14.67 2.08 9.25
C GLY A 37 -13.84 1.49 10.40
N GLU A 38 -13.91 0.18 10.62
CA GLU A 38 -13.11 -0.53 11.62
C GLU A 38 -11.80 -1.03 10.98
N PRO A 39 -10.64 -0.94 11.66
CA PRO A 39 -9.38 -1.43 11.10
C PRO A 39 -9.43 -2.92 10.75
N ASN A 40 -9.06 -3.28 9.52
CA ASN A 40 -9.05 -4.68 9.08
C ASN A 40 -7.73 -5.41 9.39
N GLY A 41 -6.74 -4.70 9.93
CA GLY A 41 -5.41 -5.21 10.30
C GLY A 41 -4.34 -5.00 9.23
N SER A 42 -4.72 -4.72 7.98
CA SER A 42 -3.78 -4.41 6.90
C SER A 42 -3.35 -2.94 6.94
N LEU A 43 -2.18 -2.68 6.37
CA LEU A 43 -1.57 -1.35 6.31
C LEU A 43 -1.43 -0.90 4.85
N TYR A 44 -1.66 0.39 4.62
CA TYR A 44 -1.17 1.11 3.46
C TYR A 44 0.20 1.71 3.77
N ALA A 45 1.14 1.56 2.84
CA ALA A 45 2.43 2.25 2.86
C ALA A 45 2.72 2.90 1.50
N GLU A 46 3.14 4.16 1.49
CA GLU A 46 3.46 4.92 0.27
C GLU A 46 4.97 5.11 0.11
N LEU A 47 5.52 4.73 -1.04
CA LEU A 47 6.92 4.94 -1.40
C LEU A 47 7.01 5.78 -2.68
N ILE A 48 7.58 6.97 -2.55
CA ILE A 48 7.94 7.82 -3.69
C ILE A 48 9.34 7.43 -4.13
N ILE A 49 9.46 6.87 -5.33
CA ILE A 49 10.75 6.41 -5.88
C ILE A 49 11.47 7.58 -6.56
N ASP A 50 10.75 8.34 -7.39
CA ASP A 50 11.23 9.56 -8.03
C ASP A 50 10.08 10.52 -8.38
N ASP A 51 10.35 11.57 -9.15
CA ASP A 51 9.37 12.61 -9.53
C ASP A 51 8.19 12.08 -10.38
N HIS A 52 8.27 10.86 -10.90
CA HIS A 52 7.27 10.26 -11.78
C HIS A 52 6.75 8.92 -11.26
N THR A 53 7.47 8.24 -10.37
CA THR A 53 7.08 6.91 -9.90
C THR A 53 6.71 6.89 -8.41
N VAL A 54 5.49 6.45 -8.14
CA VAL A 54 4.98 6.18 -6.79
C VAL A 54 4.54 4.73 -6.69
N ARG A 55 4.85 4.08 -5.57
CA ARG A 55 4.34 2.75 -5.20
C ARG A 55 3.48 2.82 -3.95
N LEU A 56 2.31 2.19 -4.01
CA LEU A 56 1.40 2.02 -2.88
C LEU A 56 1.35 0.56 -2.50
N TYR A 57 1.85 0.24 -1.32
CA TYR A 57 1.87 -1.11 -0.76
C TYR A 57 0.64 -1.35 0.10
N THR A 58 0.04 -2.53 -0.05
CA THR A 58 -0.91 -3.10 0.90
C THR A 58 -0.23 -4.26 1.60
N ILE A 59 -0.05 -4.16 2.92
CA ILE A 59 0.67 -5.13 3.73
C ILE A 59 -0.31 -5.82 4.67
N ALA A 60 -0.45 -7.14 4.53
CA ALA A 60 -1.28 -7.98 5.38
C ALA A 60 -0.65 -8.18 6.78
N PRO A 61 -1.43 -8.62 7.79
CA PRO A 61 -0.92 -8.85 9.15
C PRO A 61 0.21 -9.88 9.27
N ASP A 62 0.31 -10.82 8.33
CA ASP A 62 1.36 -11.84 8.26
C ASP A 62 2.60 -11.40 7.48
N GLY A 63 2.62 -10.16 6.98
CA GLY A 63 3.74 -9.57 6.27
C GLY A 63 3.70 -9.74 4.76
N GLU A 64 2.79 -10.56 4.21
CA GLU A 64 2.57 -10.64 2.76
C GLU A 64 2.13 -9.27 2.23
N PHE A 65 2.56 -8.91 1.03
CA PHE A 65 2.21 -7.62 0.44
C PHE A 65 1.99 -7.68 -1.08
N THR A 66 1.16 -6.75 -1.55
CA THR A 66 1.07 -6.38 -2.96
C THR A 66 1.35 -4.90 -3.09
N TYR A 67 1.74 -4.44 -4.28
CA TYR A 67 1.88 -3.01 -4.53
C TYR A 67 1.28 -2.56 -5.85
N GLU A 68 0.80 -1.33 -5.88
CA GLU A 68 0.34 -0.64 -7.07
C GLU A 68 1.37 0.42 -7.43
N GLU A 69 1.76 0.51 -8.70
CA GLU A 69 2.71 1.47 -9.22
C GLU A 69 2.02 2.43 -10.17
N LEU A 70 2.29 3.72 -9.98
CA LEU A 70 1.92 4.78 -10.90
C LEU A 70 3.20 5.28 -11.58
N GLU A 71 3.31 5.07 -12.90
CA GLU A 71 4.41 5.58 -13.72
C GLU A 71 3.99 6.86 -14.48
N GLY A 72 4.00 8.00 -13.79
CA GLY A 72 3.69 9.31 -14.36
C GLY A 72 2.20 9.67 -14.34
N LEU A 73 1.94 10.98 -14.39
CA LEU A 73 0.56 11.50 -14.42
C LEU A 73 -0.14 11.04 -15.71
N ASN A 74 -1.30 10.40 -15.57
CA ASN A 74 -2.17 9.86 -16.64
C ASN A 74 -1.76 8.49 -17.26
N GLN A 75 -0.96 7.65 -16.59
CA GLN A 75 -0.62 6.31 -17.10
C GLN A 75 -1.37 5.13 -16.44
N GLY A 76 -2.37 5.42 -15.60
CA GLY A 76 -3.11 4.38 -14.85
C GLY A 76 -2.25 3.71 -13.78
N TRP A 77 -2.86 2.87 -12.94
CA TRP A 77 -2.15 2.08 -11.93
C TRP A 77 -1.91 0.66 -12.44
N THR A 78 -0.73 0.12 -12.18
CA THR A 78 -0.43 -1.30 -12.41
C THR A 78 -0.12 -1.98 -11.08
N LYS A 79 -0.77 -3.12 -10.81
CA LYS A 79 -0.64 -3.90 -9.58
C LYS A 79 0.31 -5.07 -9.76
N TYR A 80 1.17 -5.26 -8.78
CA TYR A 80 2.20 -6.30 -8.74
C TYR A 80 2.15 -7.10 -7.44
N ASP A 81 2.61 -8.35 -7.51
CA ASP A 81 2.85 -9.20 -6.34
C ASP A 81 4.21 -8.90 -5.68
N GLU A 82 4.52 -9.61 -4.59
CA GLU A 82 5.78 -9.46 -3.83
C GLU A 82 7.04 -9.81 -4.65
N ASP A 83 6.90 -10.66 -5.67
CA ASP A 83 7.96 -11.08 -6.58
C ASP A 83 8.16 -10.08 -7.74
N GLY A 84 7.28 -9.08 -7.86
CA GLY A 84 7.30 -8.06 -8.92
C GLY A 84 6.64 -8.50 -10.23
N ASN A 85 5.82 -9.55 -10.21
CA ASN A 85 5.01 -9.94 -11.37
C ASN A 85 3.73 -9.11 -11.43
N GLU A 86 3.36 -8.67 -12.63
CA GLU A 86 2.10 -7.95 -12.87
C GLU A 86 0.90 -8.89 -12.62
N VAL A 87 -0.05 -8.42 -11.82
CA VAL A 87 -1.27 -9.15 -11.44
C VAL A 87 -2.50 -8.50 -12.09
N GLU A 88 -2.50 -7.18 -12.24
CA GLU A 88 -3.61 -6.40 -12.79
C GLU A 88 -3.09 -5.06 -13.33
N ARG A 89 -3.67 -4.56 -14.43
CA ARG A 89 -3.42 -3.21 -14.96
C ARG A 89 -4.74 -2.50 -15.19
N GLU A 90 -4.88 -1.30 -14.62
CA GLU A 90 -5.94 -0.38 -14.99
C GLU A 90 -5.56 0.29 -16.32
N GLU A 91 -6.03 -0.27 -17.43
CA GLU A 91 -6.01 0.43 -18.72
C GLU A 91 -7.12 1.50 -18.69
N GLU A 92 -6.77 2.76 -18.94
CA GLU A 92 -7.79 3.79 -19.16
C GLU A 92 -8.60 3.36 -20.40
N ASP A 93 -9.92 3.16 -20.23
CA ASP A 93 -10.84 3.17 -21.35
C ASP A 93 -10.60 4.48 -22.11
N ALA A 94 -9.90 4.39 -23.23
CA ALA A 94 -9.72 5.50 -24.15
C ALA A 94 -11.10 5.86 -24.71
N ASP A 95 -11.84 6.69 -23.97
CA ASP A 95 -13.03 7.34 -24.48
C ASP A 95 -12.60 8.22 -25.67
N GLU A 96 -12.85 7.68 -26.86
CA GLU A 96 -12.68 8.28 -28.20
C GLU A 96 -13.56 9.53 -28.41
#